data_AF-A0A4Q5P9E0-F1
#
_entry.id   AF-A0A4Q5P9E0-F1
#
_cell.length_a   1.000
_cell.length_b   1.000
_cell.length_c   1.000
_cell.angle_alpha   90.00
_cell.angle_beta   90.00
_cell.angle_gamma   90.00
#
_symmetry.space_group_name_H-M   'P 1'
#
loop_
_entity.id
_entity.type
_entity.pdbx_description
1 polymer ?
#
loop_
_entity_poly.entity_id
_entity_poly.type
_entity_poly.pdbx_seq_one_letter_code
_entity_poly.pdbx_strand_id
1 'polypeptide(L)'
;QGIVHGTTITVLNAGRIKLNSNEGLKGKLFVTSGLGGMSGAQAKAGVIAGAVTVVAEINPKVAQLRHSQGWVNELFVSLDQLIDRIKIAQTNKEAVSLAYQGNIVELWEKFLEEDMKVDLGSDQTSLHNPYAGGYYPVDLSFEESNTLMAENQEKFKELVKATLVRHVQAIDKLTEKGMYFWDYGNAFLLEASRAGADVMQDANTFKYPSYVEDIMGPMCFDYGFGPFRWVCTSGDPKDLDTTDEIASKILEELLIEAPEQIKQQLEDNLHWIKSAKENKLVVGSQARILYANTEGRTKIAQAFNQALKEGKISAPIVLGRDHHDVSGTDSPYRETANIYDGSRF
;
A
#
# COMPACT_ATOMS: atom_id res chain seq x y z
N GLN A 1 0.07 10.39 -5.07
CA GLN A 1 1.33 10.42 -4.29
C GLN A 1 1.20 10.00 -2.83
N GLY A 2 0.22 10.51 -2.05
CA GLY A 2 0.09 10.19 -0.62
C GLY A 2 0.04 8.69 -0.32
N ILE A 3 -0.90 8.00 -0.97
CA ILE A 3 -1.03 6.54 -0.83
C ILE A 3 0.19 5.79 -1.40
N VAL A 4 0.78 6.27 -2.52
CA VAL A 4 1.98 5.64 -3.10
C VAL A 4 3.14 5.65 -2.09
N HIS A 5 3.36 6.78 -1.40
CA HIS A 5 4.36 6.88 -0.34
C HIS A 5 4.06 5.92 0.81
N GLY A 6 2.87 6.02 1.40
CA GLY A 6 2.47 5.16 2.52
C GLY A 6 2.64 3.68 2.20
N THR A 7 2.18 3.24 1.03
CA THR A 7 2.36 1.85 0.57
C THR A 7 3.81 1.48 0.32
N THR A 8 4.63 2.39 -0.19
CA THR A 8 6.07 2.11 -0.36
C THR A 8 6.72 1.83 1.00
N ILE A 9 6.42 2.65 2.00
CA ILE A 9 6.92 2.48 3.37
C ILE A 9 6.40 1.17 3.99
N THR A 10 5.12 0.85 3.82
CA THR A 10 4.55 -0.42 4.32
C THR A 10 5.26 -1.63 3.71
N VAL A 11 5.43 -1.66 2.39
CA VAL A 11 6.03 -2.80 1.68
C VAL A 11 7.52 -2.95 2.01
N LEU A 12 8.28 -1.85 2.10
CA LEU A 12 9.68 -1.88 2.53
C LEU A 12 9.83 -2.44 3.95
N ASN A 13 9.01 -1.97 4.89
CA ASN A 13 9.08 -2.42 6.28
C ASN A 13 8.60 -3.87 6.44
N ALA A 14 7.59 -4.32 5.70
CA ALA A 14 7.22 -5.74 5.64
C ALA A 14 8.42 -6.60 5.20
N GLY A 15 9.14 -6.16 4.16
CA GLY A 15 10.36 -6.79 3.68
C GLY A 15 11.46 -6.90 4.73
N ARG A 16 11.68 -5.85 5.53
CA ARG A 16 12.69 -5.86 6.60
C ARG A 16 12.32 -6.81 7.72
N ILE A 17 11.10 -6.69 8.24
CA ILE A 17 10.67 -7.44 9.43
C ILE A 17 10.57 -8.93 9.14
N LYS A 18 10.07 -9.31 7.95
CA LYS A 18 9.68 -10.70 7.68
C LYS A 18 10.62 -11.42 6.70
N LEU A 19 11.35 -10.68 5.87
CA LEU A 19 12.29 -11.26 4.90
C LEU A 19 13.77 -10.93 5.21
N ASN A 20 14.04 -10.16 6.28
CA ASN A 20 15.37 -9.64 6.63
C ASN A 20 16.04 -8.88 5.47
N SER A 21 15.23 -8.17 4.67
CA SER A 21 15.66 -7.52 3.43
C SER A 21 15.92 -6.03 3.65
N ASN A 22 17.11 -5.70 4.17
CA ASN A 22 17.48 -4.31 4.50
C ASN A 22 17.79 -3.45 3.26
N GLU A 23 18.13 -4.06 2.12
CA GLU A 23 18.53 -3.36 0.88
C GLU A 23 17.39 -3.24 -0.17
N GLY A 24 16.14 -3.41 0.25
CA GLY A 24 14.95 -3.39 -0.63
C GLY A 24 14.49 -4.79 -1.06
N LEU A 25 13.59 -4.88 -2.03
CA LEU A 25 12.86 -6.12 -2.36
C LEU A 25 13.23 -6.77 -3.70
N LYS A 26 14.46 -6.57 -4.16
CA LYS A 26 14.94 -7.10 -5.44
C LYS A 26 14.75 -8.63 -5.56
N GLY A 27 13.98 -9.04 -6.55
CA GLY A 27 13.65 -10.46 -6.80
C GLY A 27 12.60 -11.05 -5.86
N LYS A 28 12.06 -10.26 -4.92
CA LYS A 28 10.96 -10.66 -4.05
C LYS A 28 9.63 -10.43 -4.74
N LEU A 29 8.68 -11.34 -4.50
CA LEU A 29 7.33 -11.28 -5.06
C LEU A 29 6.37 -10.70 -4.03
N PHE A 30 5.78 -9.54 -4.36
CA PHE A 30 4.67 -8.93 -3.64
C PHE A 30 3.40 -9.07 -4.46
N VAL A 31 2.36 -9.67 -3.88
CA VAL A 31 1.07 -9.91 -4.56
C VAL A 31 -0.04 -9.21 -3.78
N THR A 32 -0.92 -8.52 -4.49
CA THR A 32 -2.08 -7.84 -3.92
C THR A 32 -3.22 -7.72 -4.93
N SER A 33 -4.28 -7.01 -4.57
CA SER A 33 -5.50 -6.84 -5.35
C SER A 33 -5.99 -5.39 -5.36
N GLY A 34 -6.78 -5.08 -6.39
CA GLY A 34 -7.42 -3.79 -6.60
C GLY A 34 -6.49 -2.76 -7.25
N LEU A 35 -7.00 -2.12 -8.30
CA LEU A 35 -6.35 -1.02 -9.01
C LEU A 35 -7.19 0.27 -8.99
N GLY A 36 -8.13 0.36 -8.06
CA GLY A 36 -9.04 1.49 -7.86
C GLY A 36 -8.34 2.78 -7.42
N GLY A 37 -9.09 3.72 -6.83
CA GLY A 37 -8.58 5.05 -6.48
C GLY A 37 -7.31 5.02 -5.61
N MET A 38 -7.38 4.31 -4.48
CA MET A 38 -6.25 4.13 -3.57
C MET A 38 -5.40 2.90 -3.92
N SER A 39 -6.04 1.76 -4.21
CA SER A 39 -5.35 0.49 -4.42
C SER A 39 -4.50 0.44 -5.68
N GLY A 40 -4.77 1.30 -6.67
CA GLY A 40 -3.90 1.49 -7.83
C GLY A 40 -2.47 1.93 -7.47
N ALA A 41 -2.27 2.57 -6.30
CA ALA A 41 -0.96 3.01 -5.85
C ALA A 41 -0.01 1.85 -5.54
N GLN A 42 -0.53 0.66 -5.24
CA GLN A 42 0.25 -0.52 -4.85
C GLN A 42 1.22 -0.96 -5.95
N ALA A 43 0.77 -0.93 -7.21
CA ALA A 43 1.61 -1.26 -8.36
C ALA A 43 2.86 -0.38 -8.41
N LYS A 44 2.69 0.93 -8.26
CA LYS A 44 3.82 1.88 -8.27
C LYS A 44 4.68 1.75 -7.02
N ALA A 45 4.06 1.61 -5.86
CA ALA A 45 4.75 1.49 -4.59
C ALA A 45 5.67 0.27 -4.51
N GLY A 46 5.21 -0.89 -4.99
CA GLY A 46 6.02 -2.10 -5.04
C GLY A 46 7.22 -1.98 -5.98
N VAL A 47 7.07 -1.30 -7.12
CA VAL A 47 8.19 -0.97 -8.03
C VAL A 47 9.21 -0.06 -7.33
N ILE A 48 8.76 0.98 -6.63
CA ILE A 48 9.66 1.88 -5.88
C ILE A 48 10.38 1.12 -4.76
N ALA A 49 9.71 0.17 -4.10
CA ALA A 49 10.32 -0.73 -3.12
C ALA A 49 11.28 -1.77 -3.75
N GLY A 50 11.33 -1.86 -5.08
CA GLY A 50 12.20 -2.76 -5.83
C GLY A 50 11.67 -4.19 -6.00
N ALA A 51 10.39 -4.43 -5.73
CA ALA A 51 9.77 -5.75 -5.81
C ALA A 51 9.26 -6.08 -7.22
N VAL A 52 9.12 -7.39 -7.49
CA VAL A 52 8.20 -7.88 -8.51
C VAL A 52 6.80 -7.81 -7.90
N THR A 53 5.96 -6.93 -8.43
CA THR A 53 4.64 -6.63 -7.87
C THR A 53 3.56 -7.15 -8.79
N VAL A 54 2.65 -7.96 -8.27
CA VAL A 54 1.49 -8.47 -9.02
C VAL A 54 0.21 -7.93 -8.41
N VAL A 55 -0.65 -7.32 -9.22
CA VAL A 55 -1.93 -6.78 -8.76
C VAL A 55 -3.07 -7.36 -9.57
N ALA A 56 -3.99 -8.10 -8.92
CA ALA A 56 -5.20 -8.57 -9.57
C ALA A 56 -6.30 -7.50 -9.58
N GLU A 57 -6.94 -7.27 -10.72
CA GLU A 57 -8.06 -6.35 -10.89
C GLU A 57 -9.05 -6.93 -11.91
N ILE A 58 -10.27 -7.22 -11.46
CA ILE A 58 -11.30 -7.82 -12.31
C ILE A 58 -11.91 -6.82 -13.30
N ASN A 59 -11.90 -5.51 -12.99
CA ASN A 59 -12.46 -4.49 -13.84
C ASN A 59 -11.47 -4.08 -14.94
N PRO A 60 -11.71 -4.45 -16.22
CA PRO A 60 -10.79 -4.17 -17.32
C PRO A 60 -10.52 -2.67 -17.51
N LYS A 61 -11.53 -1.82 -17.29
CA LYS A 61 -11.41 -0.37 -17.47
C LYS A 61 -10.44 0.23 -16.45
N VAL A 62 -10.46 -0.26 -15.22
CA VAL A 62 -9.59 0.22 -14.14
C VAL A 62 -8.15 -0.26 -14.36
N ALA A 63 -7.96 -1.53 -14.72
CA ALA A 63 -6.64 -2.07 -15.04
C ALA A 63 -5.97 -1.32 -16.20
N GLN A 64 -6.71 -1.10 -17.29
CA GLN A 64 -6.24 -0.34 -18.45
C GLN A 64 -5.94 1.13 -18.12
N LEU A 65 -6.74 1.76 -17.25
CA LEU A 65 -6.49 3.13 -16.80
C LEU A 65 -5.15 3.23 -16.05
N ARG A 66 -4.84 2.30 -15.14
CA ARG A 66 -3.57 2.32 -14.40
C ARG A 66 -2.37 2.01 -15.28
N HIS A 67 -2.54 1.13 -16.27
CA HIS A 67 -1.52 0.88 -17.29
C HIS A 67 -1.25 2.13 -18.13
N SER A 68 -2.28 2.80 -18.64
CA SER A 68 -2.10 4.02 -19.46
C SER A 68 -1.49 5.20 -18.68
N GLN A 69 -1.66 5.23 -17.36
CA GLN A 69 -1.01 6.18 -16.45
C GLN A 69 0.46 5.86 -16.14
N GLY A 70 0.97 4.69 -16.56
CA GLY A 70 2.31 4.21 -16.22
C GLY A 70 2.48 3.83 -14.74
N TRP A 71 1.38 3.48 -14.07
CA TRP A 71 1.39 2.95 -12.70
C TRP A 71 1.56 1.43 -12.70
N VAL A 72 1.00 0.77 -13.71
CA VAL A 72 1.22 -0.65 -14.04
C VAL A 72 2.14 -0.71 -15.26
N ASN A 73 3.16 -1.58 -15.25
CA ASN A 73 4.08 -1.75 -16.36
C ASN A 73 3.54 -2.66 -17.45
N GLU A 74 2.93 -3.79 -17.06
CA GLU A 74 2.46 -4.82 -17.99
C GLU A 74 1.10 -5.36 -17.53
N LEU A 75 0.24 -5.73 -18.48
CA LEU A 75 -1.12 -6.21 -18.22
C LEU A 75 -1.32 -7.59 -18.86
N PHE A 76 -1.84 -8.53 -18.08
CA PHE A 76 -2.05 -9.92 -18.47
C PHE A 76 -3.51 -10.31 -18.27
N VAL A 77 -4.05 -11.06 -19.24
CA VAL A 77 -5.37 -11.72 -19.14
C VAL A 77 -5.24 -13.24 -18.98
N SER A 78 -4.04 -13.78 -19.22
CA SER A 78 -3.72 -15.20 -19.06
C SER A 78 -2.85 -15.39 -17.83
N LEU A 79 -3.30 -16.25 -16.92
CA LEU A 79 -2.53 -16.62 -15.73
C LEU A 79 -1.23 -17.30 -16.10
N ASP A 80 -1.22 -18.26 -17.05
CA ASP A 80 0.00 -18.98 -17.44
C ASP A 80 1.09 -18.01 -17.95
N GLN A 81 0.73 -17.06 -18.83
CA GLN A 81 1.67 -16.06 -19.32
C GLN A 81 2.18 -15.15 -18.20
N LEU A 82 1.31 -14.78 -17.25
CA LEU A 82 1.69 -14.01 -16.08
C LEU A 82 2.67 -14.77 -15.19
N ILE A 83 2.41 -16.06 -14.92
CA ILE A 83 3.28 -16.92 -14.12
C ILE A 83 4.69 -16.98 -14.73
N ASP A 84 4.79 -17.21 -16.04
CA ASP A 84 6.07 -17.24 -16.75
C ASP A 84 6.79 -15.89 -16.65
N ARG A 85 6.06 -14.78 -16.79
CA ARG A 85 6.61 -13.44 -16.66
C ARG A 85 7.14 -13.16 -15.25
N ILE A 86 6.41 -13.59 -14.20
CA ILE A 86 6.82 -13.42 -12.81
C ILE A 86 8.15 -14.16 -12.56
N LYS A 87 8.26 -15.41 -13.02
CA LYS A 87 9.49 -16.22 -12.88
C LYS A 87 10.70 -15.52 -13.50
N ILE A 88 10.52 -14.94 -14.69
CA ILE A 88 11.55 -14.15 -15.38
C ILE A 88 11.91 -12.90 -14.55
N ALA A 89 10.91 -12.14 -14.09
CA ALA A 89 11.10 -10.93 -13.31
C ALA A 89 11.89 -11.19 -12.01
N GLN A 90 11.54 -12.26 -11.29
CA GLN A 90 12.22 -12.64 -10.04
C GLN A 90 13.68 -13.04 -10.31
N THR A 91 13.91 -13.84 -11.36
CA THR A 91 15.26 -14.29 -11.76
C THR A 91 16.16 -13.12 -12.11
N ASN A 92 15.64 -12.17 -12.88
CA ASN A 92 16.35 -10.97 -13.29
C ASN A 92 16.39 -9.88 -12.20
N LYS A 93 15.71 -10.09 -11.07
CA LYS A 93 15.57 -9.12 -9.97
C LYS A 93 15.03 -7.77 -10.44
N GLU A 94 14.04 -7.83 -11.33
CA GLU A 94 13.38 -6.65 -11.88
C GLU A 94 12.48 -5.97 -10.84
N ALA A 95 12.45 -4.64 -10.88
CA ALA A 95 11.43 -3.85 -10.20
C ALA A 95 10.31 -3.55 -11.21
N VAL A 96 9.26 -4.38 -11.20
CA VAL A 96 8.20 -4.35 -12.22
C VAL A 96 6.83 -4.59 -11.59
N SER A 97 5.81 -3.91 -12.13
CA SER A 97 4.41 -4.10 -11.76
C SER A 97 3.62 -4.78 -12.89
N LEU A 98 3.06 -5.94 -12.58
CA LEU A 98 2.31 -6.80 -13.48
C LEU A 98 0.85 -6.83 -13.02
N ALA A 99 -0.09 -6.40 -13.86
CA ALA A 99 -1.51 -6.51 -13.54
C ALA A 99 -2.10 -7.79 -14.13
N TYR A 100 -2.86 -8.52 -13.31
CA TYR A 100 -3.74 -9.60 -13.77
C TYR A 100 -5.16 -9.04 -13.92
N GLN A 101 -5.70 -9.07 -15.14
CA GLN A 101 -7.09 -8.70 -15.38
C GLN A 101 -8.01 -9.90 -15.08
N GLY A 102 -8.26 -10.15 -13.80
CA GLY A 102 -9.09 -11.25 -13.32
C GLY A 102 -9.23 -11.22 -11.81
N ASN A 103 -9.75 -12.30 -11.23
CA ASN A 103 -10.01 -12.34 -9.80
C ASN A 103 -8.75 -12.72 -9.00
N ILE A 104 -8.52 -12.04 -7.87
CA ILE A 104 -7.39 -12.33 -6.98
C ILE A 104 -7.41 -13.78 -6.46
N VAL A 105 -8.59 -14.37 -6.27
CA VAL A 105 -8.71 -15.75 -5.79
C VAL A 105 -8.17 -16.74 -6.82
N GLU A 106 -8.43 -16.54 -8.13
CA GLU A 106 -7.84 -17.39 -9.18
C GLU A 106 -6.32 -17.27 -9.20
N LEU A 107 -5.79 -16.06 -8.99
CA LEU A 107 -4.35 -15.82 -8.95
C LEU A 107 -3.70 -16.56 -7.77
N TRP A 108 -4.29 -16.49 -6.57
CA TRP A 108 -3.80 -17.24 -5.41
C TRP A 108 -3.88 -18.75 -5.61
N GLU A 109 -5.01 -19.25 -6.12
CA GLU A 109 -5.21 -20.66 -6.42
C GLU A 109 -4.20 -21.15 -7.48
N LYS A 110 -3.90 -20.32 -8.50
CA LYS A 110 -2.87 -20.62 -9.50
C LYS A 110 -1.46 -20.69 -8.91
N PHE A 111 -1.10 -19.78 -7.99
CA PHE A 111 0.19 -19.87 -7.31
C PHE A 111 0.33 -21.16 -6.49
N LEU A 112 -0.77 -21.65 -5.90
CA LEU A 112 -0.76 -22.93 -5.20
C LEU A 112 -0.60 -24.12 -6.16
N GLU A 113 -1.28 -24.10 -7.30
CA GLU A 113 -1.16 -25.12 -8.36
C GLU A 113 0.27 -25.22 -8.90
N GLU A 114 0.90 -24.07 -9.16
CA GLU A 114 2.25 -23.95 -9.74
C GLU A 114 3.39 -24.07 -8.70
N ASP A 115 3.05 -24.37 -7.45
CA ASP A 115 3.99 -24.39 -6.32
C ASP A 115 4.86 -23.11 -6.21
N MET A 116 4.28 -21.96 -6.53
CA MET A 116 5.00 -20.69 -6.51
C MET A 116 5.19 -20.17 -5.10
N LYS A 117 6.40 -19.69 -4.83
CA LYS A 117 6.72 -18.97 -3.60
C LYS A 117 6.34 -17.50 -3.73
N VAL A 118 5.40 -17.07 -2.90
CA VAL A 118 5.06 -15.66 -2.69
C VAL A 118 5.76 -15.20 -1.41
N ASP A 119 6.49 -14.08 -1.46
CA ASP A 119 7.17 -13.57 -0.26
C ASP A 119 6.22 -12.70 0.58
N LEU A 120 5.49 -11.79 -0.07
CA LEU A 120 4.60 -10.81 0.56
C LEU A 120 3.21 -10.85 -0.09
N GLY A 121 2.15 -10.88 0.72
CA GLY A 121 0.77 -10.90 0.27
C GLY A 121 -0.10 -9.88 1.00
N SER A 122 -1.02 -9.24 0.29
CA SER A 122 -2.06 -8.39 0.90
C SER A 122 -3.32 -8.34 0.03
N ASP A 123 -4.32 -7.57 0.47
CA ASP A 123 -5.54 -7.30 -0.28
C ASP A 123 -5.96 -5.84 -0.09
N GLN A 124 -6.36 -5.18 -1.18
CA GLN A 124 -6.90 -3.82 -1.13
C GLN A 124 -8.14 -3.67 -2.02
N THR A 125 -8.94 -4.73 -2.11
CA THR A 125 -10.32 -4.65 -2.61
C THR A 125 -11.17 -3.77 -1.68
N SER A 126 -12.38 -3.38 -2.11
CA SER A 126 -13.21 -2.43 -1.35
C SER A 126 -14.22 -3.14 -0.45
N LEU A 127 -13.73 -3.94 0.51
CA LEU A 127 -14.57 -4.71 1.44
C LEU A 127 -15.26 -3.89 2.54
N HIS A 128 -15.05 -2.57 2.57
CA HIS A 128 -15.95 -1.65 3.27
C HIS A 128 -17.33 -1.55 2.61
N ASN A 129 -17.48 -2.02 1.36
CA ASN A 129 -18.75 -2.09 0.64
C ASN A 129 -18.82 -3.35 -0.27
N PRO A 130 -18.84 -4.56 0.33
CA PRO A 130 -18.64 -5.82 -0.38
C PRO A 130 -19.79 -6.16 -1.35
N TYR A 131 -20.98 -5.60 -1.13
CA TYR A 131 -22.21 -5.99 -1.83
C TYR A 131 -22.74 -4.97 -2.84
N ALA A 132 -22.00 -3.87 -3.06
CA ALA A 132 -22.34 -2.86 -4.06
C ALA A 132 -21.11 -2.49 -4.91
N GLY A 133 -20.45 -3.53 -5.43
CA GLY A 133 -19.36 -3.41 -6.41
C GLY A 133 -17.96 -3.22 -5.81
N GLY A 134 -17.80 -3.39 -4.50
CA GLY A 134 -16.50 -3.33 -3.83
C GLY A 134 -15.70 -4.63 -3.86
N TYR A 135 -16.36 -5.77 -4.03
CA TYR A 135 -15.77 -7.10 -4.14
C TYR A 135 -16.58 -7.97 -5.11
N TYR A 136 -15.91 -8.80 -5.90
CA TYR A 136 -16.53 -9.56 -6.98
C TYR A 136 -16.33 -11.07 -6.75
N PRO A 137 -17.38 -11.89 -6.93
CA PRO A 137 -17.25 -13.34 -6.85
C PRO A 137 -16.23 -13.91 -7.84
N VAL A 138 -15.53 -14.97 -7.45
CA VAL A 138 -14.51 -15.62 -8.31
C VAL A 138 -15.13 -16.41 -9.46
N ASP A 139 -16.32 -16.99 -9.24
CA ASP A 139 -16.97 -17.86 -10.23
C ASP A 139 -17.79 -17.10 -11.28
N LEU A 140 -17.69 -15.76 -11.31
CA LEU A 140 -18.40 -14.90 -12.26
C LEU A 140 -17.43 -13.91 -12.90
N SER A 141 -17.66 -13.59 -14.18
CA SER A 141 -17.01 -12.45 -14.81
C SER A 141 -17.46 -11.13 -14.19
N PHE A 142 -16.72 -10.05 -14.47
CA PHE A 142 -17.08 -8.69 -14.06
C PHE A 142 -18.49 -8.29 -14.53
N GLU A 143 -18.84 -8.58 -15.78
CA GLU A 143 -20.14 -8.20 -16.35
C GLU A 143 -21.28 -9.05 -15.76
N GLU A 144 -21.09 -10.37 -15.63
CA GLU A 144 -22.07 -11.24 -14.96
C GLU A 144 -22.31 -10.84 -13.51
N SER A 145 -21.24 -10.45 -12.81
CA SER A 145 -21.32 -9.93 -11.45
C SER A 145 -22.15 -8.64 -11.36
N ASN A 146 -21.96 -7.71 -12.30
CA ASN A 146 -22.73 -6.46 -12.34
C ASN A 146 -24.21 -6.71 -12.64
N THR A 147 -24.51 -7.61 -13.58
CA THR A 147 -25.89 -8.03 -13.87
C THR A 147 -26.53 -8.67 -12.64
N LEU A 148 -25.87 -9.66 -12.03
CA LEU A 148 -26.40 -10.37 -10.87
C LEU A 148 -26.59 -9.46 -9.65
N MET A 149 -25.68 -8.52 -9.42
CA MET A 149 -25.78 -7.53 -8.35
C MET A 149 -27.03 -6.64 -8.48
N ALA A 150 -27.44 -6.31 -9.71
CA ALA A 150 -28.63 -5.52 -9.98
C ALA A 150 -29.92 -6.37 -9.98
N GLU A 151 -29.88 -7.59 -10.53
CA GLU A 151 -31.06 -8.43 -10.75
C GLU A 151 -31.38 -9.35 -9.57
N ASN A 152 -30.37 -9.82 -8.84
CA ASN A 152 -30.51 -10.73 -7.71
C ASN A 152 -29.41 -10.53 -6.66
N GLN A 153 -29.56 -9.44 -5.89
CA GLN A 153 -28.57 -9.04 -4.90
C GLN A 153 -28.32 -10.10 -3.81
N GLU A 154 -29.34 -10.88 -3.42
CA GLU A 154 -29.15 -11.94 -2.41
C GLU A 154 -28.24 -13.05 -2.94
N LYS A 155 -28.43 -13.47 -4.20
CA LYS A 155 -27.53 -14.45 -4.80
C LYS A 155 -26.11 -13.91 -4.96
N PHE A 156 -25.97 -12.63 -5.31
CA PHE A 156 -24.66 -11.97 -5.36
C PHE A 156 -23.95 -12.01 -4.00
N LYS A 157 -24.65 -11.67 -2.91
CA LYS A 157 -24.12 -11.73 -1.54
C LYS A 157 -23.66 -13.14 -1.14
N GLU A 158 -24.44 -14.17 -1.49
CA GLU A 158 -24.05 -15.58 -1.24
C GLU A 158 -22.73 -15.91 -1.92
N LEU A 159 -22.57 -15.54 -3.19
CA LEU A 159 -21.36 -15.83 -3.97
C LEU A 159 -20.15 -15.01 -3.49
N VAL A 160 -20.36 -13.76 -3.06
CA VAL A 160 -19.31 -12.95 -2.40
C VAL A 160 -18.81 -13.64 -1.15
N LYS A 161 -19.71 -14.11 -0.27
CA LYS A 161 -19.33 -14.82 0.96
C LYS A 161 -18.58 -16.12 0.66
N ALA A 162 -19.06 -16.92 -0.29
CA ALA A 162 -18.37 -18.14 -0.73
C ALA A 162 -16.96 -17.84 -1.27
N THR A 163 -16.82 -16.73 -2.00
CA THR A 163 -15.52 -16.27 -2.54
C THR A 163 -14.58 -15.82 -1.42
N LEU A 164 -15.06 -15.12 -0.39
CA LEU A 164 -14.23 -14.72 0.76
C LEU A 164 -13.67 -15.94 1.51
N VAL A 165 -14.49 -16.99 1.69
CA VAL A 165 -14.03 -18.25 2.30
C VAL A 165 -12.91 -18.89 1.47
N ARG A 166 -13.07 -18.97 0.14
CA ARG A 166 -12.02 -19.49 -0.76
C ARG A 166 -10.76 -18.62 -0.76
N HIS A 167 -10.92 -17.31 -0.74
CA HIS A 167 -9.80 -16.36 -0.69
C HIS A 167 -8.93 -16.61 0.54
N VAL A 168 -9.54 -16.69 1.73
CA VAL A 168 -8.82 -16.99 2.98
C VAL A 168 -8.16 -18.35 2.92
N GLN A 169 -8.85 -19.39 2.44
CA GLN A 169 -8.25 -20.73 2.31
C GLN A 169 -7.00 -20.74 1.42
N ALA A 170 -6.96 -19.93 0.37
CA ALA A 170 -5.78 -19.81 -0.48
C ALA A 170 -4.65 -19.06 0.25
N ILE A 171 -4.97 -17.99 0.97
CA ILE A 171 -4.02 -17.24 1.81
C ILE A 171 -3.42 -18.14 2.91
N ASP A 172 -4.24 -18.95 3.60
CA ASP A 172 -3.79 -19.89 4.63
C ASP A 172 -2.73 -20.84 4.07
N LYS A 173 -3.01 -21.49 2.95
CA LYS A 173 -2.09 -22.43 2.29
C LYS A 173 -0.80 -21.77 1.82
N LEU A 174 -0.87 -20.53 1.33
CA LEU A 174 0.33 -19.77 0.92
C LEU A 174 1.15 -19.30 2.12
N THR A 175 0.48 -18.95 3.22
CA THR A 175 1.13 -18.58 4.49
C THR A 175 1.84 -19.78 5.12
N GLU A 176 1.23 -20.98 5.07
CA GLU A 176 1.87 -22.24 5.46
C GLU A 176 3.16 -22.51 4.65
N LYS A 177 3.21 -22.02 3.40
CA LYS A 177 4.38 -22.07 2.52
C LYS A 177 5.38 -20.90 2.73
N GLY A 178 5.14 -20.04 3.71
CA GLY A 178 6.03 -18.97 4.12
C GLY A 178 5.74 -17.60 3.52
N MET A 179 4.57 -17.40 2.89
CA MET A 179 4.10 -16.05 2.55
C MET A 179 3.80 -15.26 3.82
N TYR A 180 4.25 -14.00 3.88
CA TYR A 180 3.77 -13.08 4.89
C TYR A 180 2.55 -12.30 4.37
N PHE A 181 1.39 -12.53 4.98
CA PHE A 181 0.14 -11.84 4.67
C PHE A 181 -0.22 -10.78 5.72
N TRP A 182 -0.76 -9.64 5.28
CA TRP A 182 -1.35 -8.64 6.17
C TRP A 182 -2.62 -8.02 5.56
N ASP A 183 -3.54 -7.59 6.43
CA ASP A 183 -4.74 -6.82 6.05
C ASP A 183 -4.37 -5.34 5.83
N TYR A 184 -4.79 -4.77 4.69
CA TYR A 184 -4.45 -3.39 4.31
C TYR A 184 -5.46 -2.34 4.85
N GLY A 185 -6.23 -2.67 5.88
CA GLY A 185 -7.24 -1.79 6.47
C GLY A 185 -8.46 -1.59 5.57
N ASN A 186 -8.82 -2.60 4.78
CA ASN A 186 -9.95 -2.56 3.84
C ASN A 186 -11.17 -3.35 4.32
N ALA A 187 -11.14 -3.83 5.57
CA ALA A 187 -12.13 -4.69 6.21
C ALA A 187 -12.16 -6.13 5.67
N PHE A 188 -11.08 -6.62 5.04
CA PHE A 188 -11.01 -7.97 4.51
C PHE A 188 -11.24 -9.04 5.57
N LEU A 189 -10.47 -9.01 6.67
CA LEU A 189 -10.61 -10.02 7.73
C LEU A 189 -11.97 -9.96 8.42
N LEU A 190 -12.53 -8.76 8.59
CA LEU A 190 -13.85 -8.57 9.19
C LEU A 190 -14.96 -9.15 8.33
N GLU A 191 -14.99 -8.85 7.03
CA GLU A 191 -16.01 -9.40 6.12
C GLU A 191 -15.81 -10.90 5.89
N ALA A 192 -14.57 -11.38 5.86
CA ALA A 192 -14.28 -12.80 5.79
C ALA A 192 -14.79 -13.56 7.02
N SER A 193 -14.63 -13.01 8.24
CA SER A 193 -15.18 -13.66 9.45
C SER A 193 -16.70 -13.69 9.43
N ARG A 194 -17.35 -12.60 8.97
CA ARG A 194 -18.81 -12.53 8.76
C ARG A 194 -19.32 -13.51 7.71
N ALA A 195 -18.48 -13.84 6.72
CA ALA A 195 -18.75 -14.86 5.71
C ALA A 195 -18.55 -16.30 6.22
N GLY A 196 -17.98 -16.48 7.42
CA GLY A 196 -17.69 -17.79 8.00
C GLY A 196 -16.32 -18.35 7.61
N ALA A 197 -15.41 -17.52 7.10
CA ALA A 197 -14.02 -17.92 6.86
C ALA A 197 -13.27 -18.09 8.20
N ASP A 198 -12.32 -19.01 8.22
CA ASP A 198 -11.51 -19.31 9.39
C ASP A 198 -10.35 -18.31 9.55
N VAL A 199 -10.69 -17.06 9.89
CA VAL A 199 -9.73 -15.95 10.07
C VAL A 199 -9.54 -15.51 11.51
N MET A 200 -10.30 -16.09 12.45
CA MET A 200 -10.23 -15.74 13.86
C MET A 200 -9.10 -16.53 14.54
N GLN A 201 -8.26 -15.85 15.33
CA GLN A 201 -7.28 -16.50 16.20
C GLN A 201 -7.89 -16.77 17.58
N ASP A 202 -8.66 -15.81 18.10
CA ASP A 202 -9.49 -15.94 19.30
C ASP A 202 -10.81 -15.15 19.12
N ALA A 203 -11.55 -14.91 20.21
CA ALA A 203 -12.85 -14.21 20.14
C ALA A 203 -12.77 -12.77 19.60
N ASN A 204 -11.62 -12.10 19.72
CA ASN A 204 -11.45 -10.67 19.45
C ASN A 204 -10.26 -10.33 18.53
N THR A 205 -9.49 -11.32 18.09
CA THR A 205 -8.31 -11.14 17.23
C THR A 205 -8.34 -12.02 15.99
N PHE A 206 -7.69 -11.55 14.93
CA PHE A 206 -7.56 -12.28 13.67
C PHE A 206 -6.22 -13.00 13.60
N LYS A 207 -6.14 -14.06 12.78
CA LYS A 207 -4.91 -14.81 12.48
C LYS A 207 -3.84 -13.96 11.79
N TYR A 208 -4.30 -13.01 10.97
CA TYR A 208 -3.44 -12.11 10.21
C TYR A 208 -3.51 -10.71 10.82
N PRO A 209 -2.36 -10.06 11.02
CA PRO A 209 -2.32 -8.71 11.54
C PRO A 209 -2.72 -7.71 10.45
N SER A 210 -3.18 -6.53 10.87
CA SER A 210 -3.25 -5.39 9.96
C SER A 210 -1.87 -4.81 9.68
N TYR A 211 -1.73 -4.08 8.57
CA TYR A 211 -0.48 -3.37 8.27
C TYR A 211 -0.12 -2.34 9.35
N VAL A 212 -1.10 -1.80 10.08
CA VAL A 212 -0.79 -0.89 11.20
C VAL A 212 -0.28 -1.67 12.39
N GLU A 213 -0.93 -2.78 12.71
CA GLU A 213 -0.60 -3.60 13.87
C GLU A 213 0.84 -4.09 13.87
N ASP A 214 1.27 -4.68 12.75
CA ASP A 214 2.56 -5.37 12.66
C ASP A 214 3.67 -4.54 11.99
N ILE A 215 3.31 -3.50 11.23
CA ILE A 215 4.26 -2.76 10.38
C ILE A 215 4.28 -1.29 10.77
N MET A 216 3.24 -0.51 10.44
CA MET A 216 3.30 0.94 10.54
C MET A 216 3.25 1.46 11.97
N GLY A 217 2.53 0.80 12.87
CA GLY A 217 2.50 1.15 14.30
C GLY A 217 3.90 1.07 14.90
N PRO A 218 4.47 -0.15 15.00
CA PRO A 218 5.80 -0.36 15.57
C PRO A 218 6.92 0.36 14.83
N MET A 219 6.87 0.45 13.50
CA MET A 219 7.96 1.02 12.71
C MET A 219 7.85 2.53 12.49
N CYS A 220 6.67 3.14 12.63
CA CYS A 220 6.50 4.55 12.32
C CYS A 220 5.78 5.30 13.43
N PHE A 221 4.55 4.89 13.76
CA PHE A 221 3.68 5.68 14.62
C PHE A 221 4.17 5.76 16.06
N ASP A 222 4.70 4.67 16.59
CA ASP A 222 5.26 4.61 17.94
C ASP A 222 6.47 5.56 18.12
N TYR A 223 7.11 5.95 17.01
CA TYR A 223 8.22 6.90 16.95
C TYR A 223 7.81 8.31 16.45
N GLY A 224 6.51 8.56 16.29
CA GLY A 224 5.98 9.86 15.84
C GLY A 224 6.01 10.07 14.32
N PHE A 225 6.52 9.13 13.53
CA PHE A 225 6.57 9.25 12.07
C PHE A 225 5.19 9.06 11.48
N GLY A 226 4.73 10.05 10.72
CA GLY A 226 3.46 9.97 10.02
C GLY A 226 3.40 10.99 8.89
N PRO A 227 2.29 11.03 8.14
CA PRO A 227 2.20 11.78 6.90
C PRO A 227 2.40 13.27 7.15
N PHE A 228 3.49 13.81 6.64
CA PHE A 228 3.76 15.24 6.58
C PHE A 228 3.63 15.69 5.13
N ARG A 229 2.67 16.58 4.87
CA ARG A 229 2.30 17.02 3.52
C ARG A 229 2.45 18.52 3.40
N TRP A 230 2.74 18.97 2.20
CA TRP A 230 2.67 20.39 1.89
C TRP A 230 2.19 20.66 0.47
N VAL A 231 1.71 21.88 0.27
CA VAL A 231 1.28 22.42 -1.03
C VAL A 231 1.93 23.78 -1.25
N CYS A 232 2.58 23.97 -2.40
CA CYS A 232 3.11 25.25 -2.85
C CYS A 232 1.96 26.09 -3.45
N THR A 233 1.57 27.18 -2.80
CA THR A 233 0.41 27.98 -3.24
C THR A 233 0.65 28.77 -4.53
N SER A 234 1.90 28.91 -4.95
CA SER A 234 2.29 29.47 -6.25
C SER A 234 1.82 28.61 -7.43
N GLY A 235 1.68 27.30 -7.23
CA GLY A 235 1.48 26.35 -8.31
C GLY A 235 2.69 26.15 -9.21
N ASP A 236 3.85 26.74 -8.89
CA ASP A 236 5.09 26.61 -9.66
C ASP A 236 5.85 25.32 -9.29
N PRO A 237 6.13 24.42 -10.24
CA PRO A 237 6.98 23.25 -10.00
C PRO A 237 8.36 23.56 -9.40
N LYS A 238 8.92 24.77 -9.63
CA LYS A 238 10.21 25.17 -9.04
C LYS A 238 10.15 25.36 -7.53
N ASP A 239 9.04 25.85 -7.01
CA ASP A 239 8.84 25.93 -5.56
C ASP A 239 8.78 24.51 -4.97
N LEU A 240 8.16 23.57 -5.69
CA LEU A 240 8.13 22.17 -5.27
C LEU A 240 9.53 21.55 -5.25
N ASP A 241 10.31 21.75 -6.32
CA ASP A 241 11.71 21.32 -6.39
C ASP A 241 12.53 21.88 -5.22
N THR A 242 12.37 23.18 -4.94
CA THR A 242 13.05 23.86 -3.83
C THR A 242 12.64 23.26 -2.48
N THR A 243 11.34 22.97 -2.28
CA THR A 243 10.87 22.32 -1.05
C THR A 243 11.35 20.88 -0.91
N ASP A 244 11.46 20.13 -2.01
CA ASP A 244 12.01 18.77 -2.01
C ASP A 244 13.49 18.79 -1.59
N GLU A 245 14.29 19.71 -2.12
CA GLU A 245 15.70 19.90 -1.75
C GLU A 245 15.86 20.29 -0.27
N ILE A 246 15.06 21.24 0.22
CA ILE A 246 15.08 21.66 1.63
C ILE A 246 14.72 20.47 2.54
N ALA A 247 13.63 19.76 2.24
CA ALA A 247 13.21 18.62 3.04
C ALA A 247 14.27 17.50 3.05
N SER A 248 14.86 17.19 1.89
CA SER A 248 15.97 16.23 1.77
C SER A 248 17.15 16.62 2.66
N LYS A 249 17.58 17.88 2.61
CA LYS A 249 18.70 18.38 3.42
C LYS A 249 18.43 18.27 4.93
N ILE A 250 17.22 18.62 5.37
CA ILE A 250 16.85 18.51 6.78
C ILE A 250 16.85 17.04 7.24
N LEU A 251 16.37 16.12 6.41
CA LEU A 251 16.41 14.69 6.72
C LEU A 251 17.85 14.16 6.78
N GLU A 252 18.75 14.62 5.90
CA GLU A 252 20.18 14.28 5.95
C GLU A 252 20.85 14.77 7.25
N GLU A 253 20.58 16.00 7.66
CA GLU A 253 21.08 16.55 8.92
C GLU A 253 20.57 15.76 10.13
N LEU A 254 19.28 15.43 10.15
CA LEU A 254 18.68 14.62 11.20
C LEU A 254 19.26 13.20 11.27
N LEU A 255 19.57 12.61 10.13
CA LEU A 255 20.09 11.25 10.06
C LEU A 255 21.46 11.11 10.74
N ILE A 256 22.29 12.16 10.72
CA ILE A 256 23.62 12.16 11.36
C ILE A 256 23.53 11.96 12.87
N GLU A 257 22.55 12.60 13.52
CA GLU A 257 22.39 12.60 14.98
C GLU A 257 21.30 11.62 15.46
N ALA A 258 20.59 10.98 14.53
CA ALA A 258 19.45 10.13 14.85
C ALA A 258 19.86 8.89 15.67
N PRO A 259 19.06 8.53 16.70
CA PRO A 259 19.23 7.26 17.39
C PRO A 259 18.91 6.10 16.43
N GLU A 260 19.55 4.95 16.66
CA GLU A 260 19.49 3.79 15.76
C GLU A 260 18.05 3.36 15.42
N GLN A 261 17.14 3.48 16.38
CA GLN A 261 15.74 3.06 16.25
C GLN A 261 14.95 3.84 15.20
N ILE A 262 15.36 5.06 14.85
CA ILE A 262 14.62 5.92 13.90
C ILE A 262 15.38 6.21 12.60
N LYS A 263 16.65 5.78 12.51
CA LYS A 263 17.47 6.01 11.32
C LYS A 263 16.82 5.42 10.07
N GLN A 264 16.28 4.21 10.19
CA GLN A 264 15.69 3.52 9.05
C GLN A 264 14.51 4.30 8.45
N GLN A 265 13.68 4.91 9.29
CA GLN A 265 12.53 5.70 8.87
C GLN A 265 12.99 7.00 8.21
N LEU A 266 14.04 7.64 8.71
CA LEU A 266 14.64 8.82 8.06
C LEU A 266 15.24 8.45 6.70
N GLU A 267 15.96 7.35 6.59
CA GLU A 267 16.54 6.85 5.34
C GLU A 267 15.48 6.57 4.28
N ASP A 268 14.37 5.91 4.65
CA ASP A 268 13.27 5.62 3.73
C ASP A 268 12.65 6.90 3.16
N ASN A 269 12.42 7.87 4.04
CA ASN A 269 11.80 9.14 3.66
C ASN A 269 12.76 10.04 2.88
N LEU A 270 14.06 9.92 3.14
CA LEU A 270 15.11 10.56 2.36
C LEU A 270 15.24 9.95 0.97
N HIS A 271 15.20 8.62 0.85
CA HIS A 271 15.20 7.94 -0.44
C HIS A 271 13.95 8.29 -1.25
N TRP A 272 12.79 8.31 -0.58
CA TRP A 272 11.53 8.73 -1.18
C TRP A 272 11.61 10.15 -1.72
N ILE A 273 11.99 11.15 -0.90
CA ILE A 273 11.95 12.55 -1.35
C ILE A 273 12.90 12.80 -2.52
N LYS A 274 14.07 12.13 -2.55
CA LYS A 274 15.03 12.21 -3.66
C LYS A 274 14.52 11.60 -4.96
N SER A 275 13.68 10.58 -4.90
CA SER A 275 13.13 9.89 -6.07
C SER A 275 11.71 10.35 -6.45
N ALA A 276 11.05 11.15 -5.61
CA ALA A 276 9.63 11.47 -5.77
C ALA A 276 9.32 12.26 -7.05
N LYS A 277 10.27 13.07 -7.54
CA LYS A 277 10.14 13.82 -8.81
C LYS A 277 10.17 12.91 -10.03
N GLU A 278 11.09 11.94 -10.05
CA GLU A 278 11.27 10.98 -11.16
C GLU A 278 10.01 10.13 -11.39
N ASN A 279 9.27 9.87 -10.30
CA ASN A 279 8.04 9.10 -10.32
C ASN A 279 6.83 9.85 -10.90
N LYS A 280 6.92 11.16 -11.16
CA LYS A 280 5.88 12.00 -11.81
C LYS A 280 4.48 11.86 -11.16
N LEU A 281 4.42 11.87 -9.84
CA LEU A 281 3.18 11.60 -9.08
C LEU A 281 2.32 12.84 -8.78
N VAL A 282 2.71 14.01 -9.27
CA VAL A 282 2.01 15.29 -9.05
C VAL A 282 0.80 15.35 -9.99
N VAL A 283 -0.38 15.56 -9.42
CA VAL A 283 -1.64 15.77 -10.15
C VAL A 283 -2.36 16.94 -9.48
N GLY A 284 -2.67 17.98 -10.26
CA GLY A 284 -3.29 19.20 -9.74
C GLY A 284 -2.27 20.12 -9.07
N SER A 285 -2.43 20.38 -7.78
CA SER A 285 -1.55 21.30 -7.04
C SER A 285 -0.13 20.75 -6.90
N GLN A 286 0.84 21.67 -6.86
CA GLN A 286 2.24 21.34 -6.56
C GLN A 286 2.35 20.96 -5.09
N ALA A 287 2.37 19.66 -4.84
CA ALA A 287 2.29 19.10 -3.50
C ALA A 287 3.29 17.97 -3.34
N ARG A 288 3.71 17.73 -2.10
CA ARG A 288 4.56 16.60 -1.73
C ARG A 288 4.10 16.02 -0.39
N ILE A 289 4.55 14.80 -0.15
CA ILE A 289 4.37 14.05 1.09
C ILE A 289 5.68 13.34 1.42
N LEU A 290 5.96 13.17 2.70
CA LEU A 290 6.87 12.20 3.28
C LEU A 290 6.42 11.89 4.70
N TYR A 291 7.01 10.90 5.38
CA TYR A 291 6.83 10.71 6.80
C TYR A 291 7.94 11.39 7.59
N ALA A 292 7.56 12.11 8.63
CA ALA A 292 8.49 12.74 9.56
C ALA A 292 7.92 12.68 10.98
N ASN A 293 8.82 12.58 11.96
CA ASN A 293 8.47 12.72 13.38
C ASN A 293 8.38 14.19 13.81
N THR A 294 8.07 14.44 15.08
CA THR A 294 7.92 15.80 15.63
C THR A 294 9.07 16.74 15.28
N GLU A 295 10.32 16.26 15.44
CA GLU A 295 11.51 17.06 15.15
C GLU A 295 11.64 17.35 13.65
N GLY A 296 11.48 16.31 12.80
CA GLY A 296 11.51 16.45 11.35
C GLY A 296 10.46 17.42 10.83
N ARG A 297 9.19 17.27 11.27
CA ARG A 297 8.09 18.17 10.90
C ARG A 297 8.41 19.62 11.26
N THR A 298 8.92 19.84 12.47
CA THR A 298 9.23 21.19 12.98
C THR A 298 10.37 21.83 12.21
N LYS A 299 11.49 21.11 12.01
CA LYS A 299 12.66 21.64 11.28
C LYS A 299 12.34 21.92 9.81
N ILE A 300 11.61 21.02 9.12
CA ILE A 300 11.20 21.24 7.73
C ILE A 300 10.27 22.46 7.63
N ALA A 301 9.28 22.57 8.52
CA ALA A 301 8.37 23.72 8.54
C ALA A 301 9.10 25.05 8.76
N GLN A 302 10.05 25.08 9.71
CA GLN A 302 10.89 26.26 9.96
C GLN A 302 11.74 26.62 8.73
N ALA A 303 12.35 25.63 8.08
CA ALA A 303 13.17 25.83 6.89
C ALA A 303 12.36 26.36 5.69
N PHE A 304 11.15 25.85 5.46
CA PHE A 304 10.24 26.39 4.45
C PHE A 304 9.87 27.85 4.74
N ASN A 305 9.53 28.17 5.98
CA ASN A 305 9.17 29.53 6.36
C ASN A 305 10.36 30.52 6.21
N GLN A 306 11.57 30.06 6.52
CA GLN A 306 12.80 30.84 6.29
C GLN A 306 13.07 31.03 4.79
N ALA A 307 12.92 29.98 3.97
CA ALA A 307 13.11 30.06 2.52
C ALA A 307 12.09 31.00 1.85
N LEU A 308 10.85 31.04 2.36
CA LEU A 308 9.83 32.02 1.95
C LEU A 308 10.27 33.44 2.28
N LYS A 309 10.75 33.68 3.51
CA LYS A 309 11.26 35.00 3.95
C LYS A 309 12.46 35.48 3.12
N GLU A 310 13.30 34.55 2.68
CA GLU A 310 14.47 34.82 1.82
C GLU A 310 14.12 34.96 0.33
N GLY A 311 12.86 34.71 -0.07
CA GLY A 311 12.42 34.76 -1.46
C GLY A 311 12.90 33.57 -2.32
N LYS A 312 13.40 32.49 -1.71
CA LYS A 312 13.74 31.24 -2.41
C LYS A 312 12.50 30.44 -2.80
N ILE A 313 11.46 30.52 -1.96
CA ILE A 313 10.11 30.04 -2.28
C ILE A 313 9.26 31.26 -2.62
N SER A 314 8.57 31.21 -3.76
CA SER A 314 7.89 32.38 -4.33
C SER A 314 6.56 32.75 -3.66
N ALA A 315 5.89 31.80 -3.00
CA ALA A 315 4.61 32.01 -2.34
C ALA A 315 4.45 31.12 -1.08
N PRO A 316 3.49 31.42 -0.18
CA PRO A 316 3.27 30.62 1.03
C PRO A 316 3.12 29.11 0.78
N ILE A 317 3.53 28.31 1.75
CA ILE A 317 3.37 26.85 1.75
C ILE A 317 2.28 26.47 2.74
N VAL A 318 1.31 25.67 2.29
CA VAL A 318 0.28 25.10 3.18
C VAL A 318 0.78 23.75 3.68
N LEU A 319 1.00 23.64 4.99
CA LEU A 319 1.31 22.37 5.64
C LEU A 319 0.02 21.62 5.97
N GLY A 320 0.04 20.31 5.84
CA GLY A 320 -1.08 19.45 6.16
C GLY A 320 -0.65 18.01 6.35
N ARG A 321 -1.63 17.11 6.46
CA ARG A 321 -1.41 15.67 6.62
C ARG A 321 -2.65 14.89 6.23
N ASP A 322 -2.50 13.57 6.10
CA ASP A 322 -3.64 12.67 6.15
C ASP A 322 -4.11 12.51 7.62
N HIS A 323 -5.31 11.97 7.81
CA HIS A 323 -5.82 11.60 9.13
C HIS A 323 -5.14 10.33 9.68
N HIS A 324 -4.59 9.50 8.77
CA HIS A 324 -3.77 8.34 9.07
C HIS A 324 -2.41 8.74 9.68
N ASP A 325 -2.42 9.18 10.94
CA ASP A 325 -1.29 9.78 11.65
C ASP A 325 -1.33 9.42 13.15
N VAL A 326 -0.21 9.62 13.83
CA VAL A 326 0.10 9.16 15.20
C VAL A 326 -0.87 9.61 16.31
N SER A 327 -1.66 10.66 16.08
CA SER A 327 -2.61 11.20 17.08
C SER A 327 -3.88 11.74 16.46
N GLY A 328 -4.14 11.40 15.18
CA GLY A 328 -5.20 12.01 14.40
C GLY A 328 -6.49 11.20 14.30
N THR A 329 -6.45 9.91 14.66
CA THR A 329 -7.53 8.95 14.40
C THR A 329 -7.51 7.82 15.41
N ASP A 330 -8.68 7.51 15.97
CA ASP A 330 -8.93 6.27 16.71
C ASP A 330 -9.68 5.29 15.79
N SER A 331 -9.07 4.12 15.53
CA SER A 331 -9.66 3.10 14.66
C SER A 331 -9.17 1.70 15.09
N PRO A 332 -9.99 0.92 15.84
CA PRO A 332 -9.57 -0.33 16.47
C PRO A 332 -9.07 -1.41 15.51
N TYR A 333 -9.45 -1.31 14.24
CA TYR A 333 -9.09 -2.24 13.18
C TYR A 333 -8.01 -1.70 12.23
N ARG A 334 -7.45 -0.52 12.54
CA ARG A 334 -6.44 0.14 11.73
C ARG A 334 -5.52 0.98 12.61
N GLU A 335 -5.69 2.30 12.70
CA GLU A 335 -4.73 3.21 13.37
C GLU A 335 -4.41 2.86 14.83
N THR A 336 -5.35 2.33 15.60
CA THR A 336 -5.14 1.97 17.02
C THR A 336 -5.10 0.46 17.24
N ALA A 337 -4.89 -0.34 16.18
CA ALA A 337 -4.92 -1.79 16.24
C ALA A 337 -3.82 -2.40 17.13
N ASN A 338 -2.65 -1.75 17.26
CA ASN A 338 -1.52 -2.19 18.09
C ASN A 338 -1.62 -1.75 19.57
N ILE A 339 -2.76 -1.23 20.03
CA ILE A 339 -2.95 -0.77 21.42
C ILE A 339 -3.67 -1.85 22.25
N TYR A 340 -3.02 -2.32 23.31
CA TYR A 340 -3.44 -3.49 24.09
C TYR A 340 -3.88 -3.20 25.54
N ASP A 341 -3.83 -1.95 25.99
CA ASP A 341 -4.28 -1.55 27.34
C ASP A 341 -5.80 -1.44 27.47
N GLY A 342 -6.54 -1.72 26.39
CA GLY A 342 -7.99 -1.62 26.29
C GLY A 342 -8.50 -0.31 25.69
N SER A 343 -7.63 0.69 25.47
CA SER A 343 -8.00 2.02 24.98
C SER A 343 -8.17 2.14 23.47
N ARG A 344 -8.03 1.03 22.72
CA ARG A 344 -8.16 1.04 21.26
C ARG A 344 -9.59 1.32 20.74
N PHE A 345 -10.61 1.20 21.59
CA PHE A 345 -12.05 1.28 21.29
C PHE A 345 -12.65 2.63 21.64
#